data_AF-A0A1U8PKH4-F1
#
_entry.id   AF-A0A1U8PKH4-F1
#
_cell.length_a   1.000
_cell.length_b   1.000
_cell.length_c   1.000
_cell.angle_alpha   90.00
_cell.angle_beta   90.00
_cell.angle_gamma   90.00
#
_symmetry.space_group_name_H-M   'P 1'
#
loop_
_entity.id
_entity.type
_entity.pdbx_description
1 polymer ?
#
loop_
_entity_poly.entity_id
_entity_poly.type
_entity_poly.pdbx_seq_one_letter_code
_entity_poly.pdbx_strand_id
1 'polypeptide(L)'
;MSKKKNPMVFFDISIGGDLVERIIIELFADVVPKTAENFRALCTGEKGIGKSTGKPLHYKGAFFHRIIKGFMAQGGDFSKGNGTGGESIYGGKFADENFKLTHDGPGILSMANSGPNTNGSQFFITFKRQPHLDGWFFKGMDPLLPQNLEEYSASSTTIKFEHPLPLIRGPILAGTSDDPSFGPYILAFKDLPSWAVAYKSCESKIIFQCEEGARIGCAITASNKCKPAWWQSLIGWKSMNLTERERCEDIEMGACLVAAKEKCIGFAKEKCTTPFLNSRIAVAEKEIMNKQVERMVHAASLPEESKWAYLMGSDYLGGSKPRVTNFRASQYLGSSSQLQI
;
A
#
# COMPACT_ATOMS: atom_id res chain seq x y z
N MET A 1 -14.98 -20.48 32.86
CA MET A 1 -14.51 -19.07 32.87
C MET A 1 -14.50 -18.57 31.43
N SER A 2 -15.08 -17.40 31.14
CA SER A 2 -15.04 -16.81 29.79
C SER A 2 -13.59 -16.59 29.37
N LYS A 3 -13.14 -17.18 28.25
CA LYS A 3 -11.81 -16.94 27.68
C LYS A 3 -11.68 -15.43 27.43
N LYS A 4 -10.72 -14.76 28.08
CA LYS A 4 -10.48 -13.32 27.89
C LYS A 4 -10.12 -13.11 26.42
N LYS A 5 -10.77 -12.16 25.74
CA LYS A 5 -10.43 -11.81 24.36
C LYS A 5 -9.04 -11.17 24.31
N ASN A 6 -8.29 -11.51 23.28
CA ASN A 6 -6.98 -10.93 23.01
C ASN A 6 -7.11 -9.46 22.61
N PRO A 7 -6.20 -8.57 23.08
CA PRO A 7 -6.20 -7.17 22.69
C PRO A 7 -5.92 -6.98 21.20
N MET A 8 -6.59 -6.00 20.61
CA MET A 8 -6.34 -5.53 19.25
C MET A 8 -5.71 -4.14 19.31
N VAL A 9 -4.62 -3.93 18.58
CA VAL A 9 -3.95 -2.63 18.44
C VAL A 9 -3.83 -2.26 16.97
N PHE A 10 -3.43 -1.03 16.67
CA PHE A 10 -3.25 -0.60 15.29
C PHE A 10 -2.08 0.36 15.11
N PHE A 11 -1.54 0.36 13.90
CA PHE A 11 -0.63 1.38 13.39
C PHE A 11 -1.25 2.05 12.19
N ASP A 12 -1.18 3.38 12.18
CA ASP A 12 -1.49 4.22 11.05
C ASP A 12 -0.15 4.62 10.41
N ILE A 13 0.16 4.06 9.24
CA ILE A 13 1.46 4.18 8.56
C ILE A 13 1.31 5.05 7.31
N SER A 14 2.20 6.02 7.14
CA SER A 14 2.41 6.73 5.88
C SER A 14 3.75 6.35 5.27
N ILE A 15 3.81 6.32 3.94
CA ILE A 15 5.03 6.08 3.17
C ILE A 15 5.24 7.28 2.26
N GLY A 16 6.38 7.97 2.34
CA GLY A 16 6.66 9.10 1.46
C GLY A 16 5.69 10.30 1.57
N GLY A 17 4.91 10.39 2.65
CA GLY A 17 3.85 11.40 2.79
C GLY A 17 2.51 11.04 2.14
N ASP A 18 2.38 9.81 1.62
CA ASP A 18 1.15 9.28 1.05
C ASP A 18 0.04 9.11 2.11
N LEU A 19 -1.18 8.80 1.62
CA LEU A 19 -2.32 8.46 2.44
C LEU A 19 -1.97 7.38 3.48
N VAL A 20 -2.44 7.60 4.70
CA VAL A 20 -2.22 6.71 5.84
C VAL A 20 -2.99 5.41 5.64
N GLU A 21 -2.29 4.28 5.71
CA GLU A 21 -2.87 2.94 5.76
C GLU A 21 -2.82 2.37 7.17
N ARG A 22 -3.85 1.60 7.54
CA ARG A 22 -3.97 1.03 8.88
C ARG A 22 -3.61 -0.45 8.91
N ILE A 23 -2.65 -0.80 9.75
CA ILE A 23 -2.38 -2.18 10.17
C ILE A 23 -3.08 -2.41 11.50
N ILE A 24 -3.92 -3.43 11.61
CA ILE A 24 -4.50 -3.91 12.88
C ILE A 24 -3.79 -5.20 13.26
N ILE A 25 -3.45 -5.32 14.54
CA ILE A 25 -2.64 -6.42 15.08
C ILE A 25 -3.39 -7.00 16.29
N GLU A 26 -3.67 -8.30 16.24
CA GLU A 26 -4.10 -9.06 17.42
C GLU A 26 -2.88 -9.45 18.26
N LEU A 27 -2.93 -9.21 19.56
CA LEU A 27 -1.88 -9.57 20.50
C LEU A 27 -2.33 -10.78 21.32
N PHE A 28 -1.62 -11.90 21.21
CA PHE A 28 -1.92 -13.14 21.94
C PHE A 28 -1.56 -13.03 23.43
N ALA A 29 -2.29 -12.20 24.17
CA ALA A 29 -2.11 -12.00 25.61
C ALA A 29 -2.44 -13.24 26.44
N ASP A 30 -3.19 -14.18 25.87
CA ASP A 30 -3.41 -15.50 26.46
C ASP A 30 -2.19 -16.43 26.37
N VAL A 31 -1.29 -16.20 25.41
CA VAL A 31 -0.06 -16.99 25.22
C VAL A 31 1.18 -16.28 25.76
N VAL A 32 1.32 -14.98 25.49
CA VAL A 32 2.47 -14.15 25.86
C VAL A 32 2.03 -12.84 26.55
N PRO A 33 1.43 -12.91 27.76
CA PRO A 33 0.80 -11.76 28.42
C PRO A 33 1.76 -10.58 28.66
N LYS A 34 3.02 -10.82 29.04
CA LYS A 34 3.98 -9.72 29.26
C LYS A 34 4.38 -9.06 27.95
N THR A 35 4.66 -9.87 26.94
CA THR A 35 5.07 -9.36 25.63
C THR A 35 3.94 -8.57 24.98
N ALA A 36 2.72 -9.10 25.03
CA ALA A 36 1.51 -8.44 24.53
C ALA A 36 1.22 -7.13 25.26
N GLU A 37 1.31 -7.08 26.60
CA GLU A 37 1.07 -5.85 27.35
C GLU A 37 2.14 -4.78 27.08
N ASN A 38 3.41 -5.18 26.93
CA ASN A 38 4.48 -4.27 26.51
C ASN A 38 4.16 -3.61 25.17
N PHE A 39 3.84 -4.42 24.15
CA PHE A 39 3.53 -3.92 22.82
C PHE A 39 2.26 -3.05 22.81
N ARG A 40 1.20 -3.48 23.51
CA ARG A 40 -0.06 -2.73 23.61
C ARG A 40 0.14 -1.36 24.21
N ALA A 41 0.84 -1.30 25.34
CA ALA A 41 1.09 -0.05 26.04
C ALA A 41 2.01 0.90 25.26
N LEU A 42 2.97 0.37 24.48
CA LEU A 42 3.79 1.18 23.57
C LEU A 42 2.97 1.69 22.37
N CYS A 43 1.88 1.03 21.98
CA CYS A 43 0.96 1.57 20.97
C CYS A 43 0.13 2.74 21.50
N THR A 44 -0.21 2.76 22.80
CA THR A 44 -1.05 3.81 23.40
C THR A 44 -0.25 4.96 24.01
N GLY A 45 1.00 4.72 24.40
CA GLY A 45 1.84 5.70 25.09
C GLY A 45 1.47 5.90 26.57
N GLU A 46 0.60 5.06 27.13
CA GLU A 46 0.00 5.27 28.46
C GLU A 46 0.97 5.11 29.65
N LYS A 47 2.16 4.56 29.42
CA LYS A 47 3.16 4.27 30.47
C LYS A 47 4.14 5.42 30.71
N GLY A 48 3.94 6.56 30.06
CA GLY A 48 4.73 7.77 30.31
C GLY A 48 6.15 7.69 29.75
N ILE A 49 7.14 8.05 30.57
CA ILE A 49 8.54 8.20 30.18
C ILE A 49 9.36 6.98 30.56
N GLY A 50 10.21 6.51 29.65
CA GLY A 50 11.12 5.39 29.85
C GLY A 50 12.21 5.73 30.86
N LYS A 51 12.52 4.78 31.75
CA LYS A 51 13.47 4.98 32.85
C LYS A 51 14.91 5.09 32.34
N SER A 52 15.26 4.30 31.33
CA SER A 52 16.62 4.23 30.78
C SER A 52 16.83 5.25 29.67
N THR A 53 15.82 5.51 28.85
CA THR A 53 15.92 6.37 27.68
C THR A 53 15.53 7.82 27.94
N GLY A 54 14.73 8.09 28.99
CA GLY A 54 14.17 9.42 29.26
C GLY A 54 13.20 9.91 28.17
N LYS A 55 12.73 9.02 27.29
CA LYS A 55 11.84 9.33 26.17
C LYS A 55 10.44 8.73 26.38
N PRO A 56 9.40 9.28 25.74
CA PRO A 56 8.06 8.70 25.80
C PRO A 56 8.06 7.23 25.35
N LEU A 57 7.45 6.36 26.16
CA LEU A 57 7.24 4.93 25.84
C LEU A 57 6.10 4.79 24.83
N HIS A 58 6.33 5.24 23.59
CA HIS A 58 5.28 5.34 22.58
C HIS A 58 5.83 5.13 21.17
N TYR A 59 5.14 4.33 20.35
CA TYR A 59 5.49 4.11 18.95
C TYR A 59 5.12 5.25 18.02
N LYS A 60 4.22 6.18 18.41
CA LYS A 60 3.83 7.29 17.55
C LYS A 60 5.04 8.15 17.19
N GLY A 61 5.29 8.28 15.88
CA GLY A 61 6.44 9.00 15.33
C GLY A 61 7.70 8.14 15.14
N ALA A 62 7.72 6.91 15.64
CA ALA A 62 8.74 5.94 15.26
C ALA A 62 8.47 5.38 13.86
N PHE A 63 9.51 4.96 13.15
CA PHE A 63 9.44 4.43 11.79
C PHE A 63 10.04 3.02 11.68
N PHE A 64 9.73 2.35 10.58
CA PHE A 64 10.38 1.09 10.19
C PHE A 64 11.77 1.39 9.63
N HIS A 65 12.81 1.30 10.46
CA HIS A 65 14.17 1.70 10.11
C HIS A 65 14.92 0.64 9.29
N ARG A 66 14.42 -0.60 9.24
CA ARG A 66 15.06 -1.69 8.50
C ARG A 66 14.00 -2.55 7.81
N ILE A 67 14.05 -2.60 6.48
CA ILE A 67 13.13 -3.39 5.66
C ILE A 67 13.95 -4.29 4.74
N ILE A 68 13.71 -5.60 4.79
CA ILE A 68 14.38 -6.59 3.95
C ILE A 68 13.34 -7.28 3.07
N LYS A 69 13.49 -7.10 1.75
CA LYS A 69 12.57 -7.66 0.75
C LYS A 69 12.43 -9.17 0.92
N GLY A 70 11.19 -9.64 1.05
CA GLY A 70 10.86 -11.06 1.20
C GLY A 70 11.15 -11.66 2.57
N PHE A 71 11.61 -10.85 3.55
CA PHE A 71 11.92 -11.29 4.90
C PHE A 71 11.00 -10.63 5.92
N MET A 72 11.25 -9.36 6.26
CA MET A 72 10.49 -8.64 7.30
C MET A 72 10.69 -7.11 7.22
N ALA A 73 9.81 -6.38 7.90
CA ALA A 73 10.01 -4.99 8.28
C ALA A 73 10.19 -4.88 9.80
N GLN A 74 11.26 -4.21 10.22
CA GLN A 74 11.64 -4.00 11.63
C GLN A 74 11.46 -2.54 12.02
N GLY A 75 10.87 -2.34 13.20
CA GLY A 75 10.55 -1.03 13.77
C GLY A 75 10.62 -1.03 15.29
N GLY A 76 10.02 -0.01 15.90
CA GLY A 76 9.88 0.08 17.36
C GLY A 76 11.06 0.70 18.11
N ASP A 77 12.11 1.15 17.42
CA ASP A 77 13.17 1.96 18.02
C ASP A 77 12.74 3.43 18.09
N PHE A 78 11.91 3.76 19.09
CA PHE A 78 11.44 5.14 19.31
C PHE A 78 12.52 6.06 19.89
N SER A 79 13.64 5.51 20.39
CA SER A 79 14.64 6.30 21.10
C SER A 79 15.79 6.76 20.22
N LYS A 80 16.30 5.92 19.31
CA LYS A 80 17.38 6.27 18.38
C LYS A 80 16.99 6.16 16.91
N GLY A 81 15.96 5.38 16.58
CA GLY A 81 15.49 5.20 15.22
C GLY A 81 16.47 4.48 14.28
N ASN A 82 17.50 3.80 14.80
CA ASN A 82 18.54 3.18 14.00
C ASN A 82 18.80 1.71 14.34
N GLY A 83 17.97 1.12 15.20
CA GLY A 83 18.06 -0.28 15.62
C GLY A 83 18.94 -0.51 16.85
N THR A 84 19.60 0.52 17.39
CA THR A 84 20.43 0.41 18.61
C THR A 84 19.73 0.90 19.87
N GLY A 85 18.48 1.36 19.76
CA GLY A 85 17.68 1.91 20.85
C GLY A 85 16.47 1.05 21.22
N GLY A 86 15.45 1.75 21.72
CA GLY A 86 14.24 1.18 22.33
C GLY A 86 14.38 0.84 23.81
N GLU A 87 13.27 0.92 24.51
CA GLU A 87 13.08 0.46 25.89
C GLU A 87 11.71 -0.22 26.06
N SER A 88 11.58 -1.17 26.98
CA SER A 88 10.29 -1.76 27.35
C SER A 88 9.54 -0.92 28.39
N ILE A 89 8.25 -1.18 28.57
CA ILE A 89 7.44 -0.50 29.60
C ILE A 89 7.85 -0.87 31.04
N TYR A 90 8.65 -1.92 31.21
CA TYR A 90 9.09 -2.41 32.51
C TYR A 90 10.38 -1.74 33.00
N GLY A 91 11.02 -0.95 32.14
CA GLY A 91 12.33 -0.36 32.35
C GLY A 91 13.43 -1.23 31.75
N GLY A 92 14.18 -0.68 30.79
CA GLY A 92 15.21 -1.43 30.07
C GLY A 92 14.65 -2.58 29.22
N LYS A 93 15.26 -3.77 29.34
CA LYS A 93 14.90 -4.99 28.60
C LYS A 93 14.22 -6.03 29.51
N PHE A 94 13.48 -6.97 28.93
CA PHE A 94 12.81 -8.05 29.63
C PHE A 94 13.07 -9.44 29.00
N ALA A 95 12.81 -10.48 29.78
CA ALA A 95 13.07 -11.88 29.44
C ALA A 95 12.15 -12.41 28.32
N ASP A 96 12.60 -13.46 27.63
CA ASP A 96 11.77 -14.23 26.71
C ASP A 96 10.68 -14.98 27.50
N GLU A 97 9.45 -14.99 27.01
CA GLU A 97 8.31 -15.55 27.74
C GLU A 97 8.08 -17.03 27.40
N ASN A 98 7.83 -17.34 26.13
CA ASN A 98 7.84 -18.69 25.58
C ASN A 98 8.01 -18.66 24.06
N PHE A 99 8.24 -19.84 23.47
CA PHE A 99 8.43 -20.02 22.02
C PHE A 99 7.36 -20.92 21.40
N LYS A 100 6.11 -20.86 21.93
CA LYS A 100 5.02 -21.72 21.45
C LYS A 100 4.51 -21.30 20.07
N LEU A 101 4.59 -20.01 19.76
CA LEU A 101 4.19 -19.46 18.47
C LEU A 101 5.37 -19.47 17.50
N THR A 102 5.11 -19.88 16.26
CA THR A 102 6.11 -20.02 15.21
C THR A 102 5.90 -19.01 14.08
N HIS A 103 6.96 -18.68 13.34
CA HIS A 103 6.95 -17.80 12.18
C HIS A 103 6.55 -18.57 10.92
N ASP A 104 5.39 -19.21 10.97
CA ASP A 104 4.89 -20.11 9.93
C ASP A 104 4.29 -19.40 8.69
N GLY A 105 4.12 -18.07 8.75
CA GLY A 105 3.49 -17.30 7.68
C GLY A 105 3.91 -15.83 7.59
N PRO A 106 3.34 -15.08 6.62
CA PRO A 106 3.43 -13.62 6.57
C PRO A 106 2.53 -12.97 7.64
N GLY A 107 2.86 -11.74 8.04
CA GLY A 107 2.06 -10.96 8.99
C GLY A 107 2.31 -11.29 10.46
N ILE A 108 3.31 -12.13 10.77
CA ILE A 108 3.64 -12.50 12.15
C ILE A 108 4.44 -11.37 12.79
N LEU A 109 3.91 -10.85 13.91
CA LEU A 109 4.60 -9.91 14.78
C LEU A 109 5.49 -10.66 15.76
N SER A 110 6.76 -10.27 15.85
CA SER A 110 7.73 -10.86 16.76
C SER A 110 8.68 -9.82 17.33
N MET A 111 9.23 -10.09 18.52
CA MET A 111 10.16 -9.19 19.18
C MET A 111 11.53 -9.26 18.51
N ALA A 112 12.12 -8.09 18.24
CA ALA A 112 13.52 -8.02 17.85
C ALA A 112 14.38 -7.94 19.12
N ASN A 113 15.37 -8.83 19.22
CA ASN A 113 16.28 -8.90 20.36
C ASN A 113 17.75 -8.97 19.89
N SER A 114 18.68 -8.87 20.83
CA SER A 114 20.13 -8.95 20.59
C SER A 114 20.75 -10.14 21.32
N GLY A 115 19.99 -11.23 21.43
CA GLY A 115 20.32 -12.39 22.26
C GLY A 115 19.21 -12.74 23.26
N PRO A 116 19.36 -13.86 23.99
CA PRO A 116 18.34 -14.36 24.89
C PRO A 116 18.03 -13.35 25.99
N ASN A 117 16.75 -13.19 26.32
CA ASN A 117 16.22 -12.32 27.36
C ASN A 117 16.54 -10.82 27.18
N THR A 118 16.59 -10.36 25.93
CA THR A 118 16.91 -8.95 25.61
C THR A 118 15.79 -8.19 24.92
N ASN A 119 14.53 -8.56 25.18
CA ASN A 119 13.37 -7.91 24.56
C ASN A 119 13.22 -6.47 25.06
N GLY A 120 13.04 -5.53 24.14
CA GLY A 120 12.82 -4.11 24.47
C GLY A 120 11.49 -3.63 23.91
N SER A 121 11.55 -2.70 22.95
CA SER A 121 10.41 -2.22 22.17
C SER A 121 10.52 -2.50 20.68
N GLN A 122 11.69 -2.92 20.21
CA GLN A 122 11.85 -3.24 18.80
C GLN A 122 11.12 -4.54 18.45
N PHE A 123 10.53 -4.56 17.26
CA PHE A 123 9.77 -5.67 16.74
C PHE A 123 9.99 -5.79 15.23
N PHE A 124 9.60 -6.93 14.68
CA PHE A 124 9.50 -7.10 13.23
C PHE A 124 8.20 -7.79 12.83
N ILE A 125 7.75 -7.50 11.61
CA ILE A 125 6.60 -8.14 10.97
C ILE A 125 7.11 -8.92 9.76
N THR A 126 6.83 -10.22 9.70
CA THR A 126 7.31 -11.08 8.61
C THR A 126 6.53 -10.86 7.31
N PHE A 127 7.21 -10.97 6.17
CA PHE A 127 6.58 -10.95 4.84
C PHE A 127 6.36 -12.34 4.24
N LYS A 128 6.99 -13.37 4.82
CA LYS A 128 6.93 -14.79 4.43
C LYS A 128 7.22 -15.65 5.66
N ARG A 129 6.93 -16.96 5.57
CA ARG A 129 7.34 -17.97 6.56
C ARG A 129 8.85 -17.91 6.84
N GLN A 130 9.24 -17.83 8.11
CA GLN A 130 10.64 -17.73 8.58
C GLN A 130 10.98 -18.79 9.65
N PRO A 131 11.03 -20.08 9.29
CA PRO A 131 11.14 -21.16 10.28
C PRO A 131 12.51 -21.19 10.98
N HIS A 132 13.53 -20.55 10.41
CA HIS A 132 14.86 -20.44 11.01
C HIS A 132 14.91 -19.46 12.19
N LEU A 133 13.87 -18.65 12.38
CA LEU A 133 13.71 -17.78 13.56
C LEU A 133 13.00 -18.51 14.71
N ASP A 134 12.38 -19.64 14.42
CA ASP A 134 11.73 -20.47 15.43
C ASP A 134 12.80 -21.19 16.25
N GLY A 135 12.71 -21.08 17.58
CA GLY A 135 13.51 -21.91 18.46
C GLY A 135 15.02 -21.77 18.26
N TRP A 136 15.55 -20.56 18.03
CA TRP A 136 17.01 -20.30 18.08
C TRP A 136 17.67 -20.69 19.43
N PHE A 137 16.90 -21.26 20.37
CA PHE A 137 17.39 -21.90 21.60
C PHE A 137 17.06 -23.39 21.79
N PHE A 138 16.50 -24.11 20.81
CA PHE A 138 16.08 -25.52 21.00
C PHE A 138 16.67 -26.49 19.97
N LYS A 139 18.00 -26.56 19.88
CA LYS A 139 18.70 -27.81 19.52
C LYS A 139 19.11 -28.55 20.79
N GLY A 140 18.13 -29.09 21.51
CA GLY A 140 18.38 -29.99 22.64
C GLY A 140 17.35 -29.89 23.77
N MET A 141 16.56 -30.96 23.93
CA MET A 141 15.72 -31.33 25.09
C MET A 141 14.37 -30.60 25.29
N ASP A 142 13.26 -31.29 24.99
CA ASP A 142 12.21 -31.73 25.95
C ASP A 142 11.10 -32.56 25.19
N PRO A 143 10.72 -33.80 25.60
CA PRO A 143 9.76 -34.65 24.89
C PRO A 143 8.27 -34.30 25.04
N LEU A 144 7.90 -33.17 25.64
CA LEU A 144 6.49 -32.85 25.98
C LEU A 144 5.82 -31.85 25.03
N LEU A 145 6.07 -31.96 23.72
CA LEU A 145 5.30 -31.17 22.74
C LEU A 145 3.82 -31.63 22.74
N PRO A 146 2.85 -30.71 22.91
CA PRO A 146 1.43 -31.06 22.79
C PRO A 146 1.12 -31.55 21.37
N GLN A 147 0.33 -32.63 21.28
CA GLN A 147 0.10 -33.41 20.06
C GLN A 147 -0.72 -32.70 18.96
N ASN A 148 -1.20 -31.47 19.19
CA ASN A 148 -1.94 -30.68 18.20
C ASN A 148 -1.20 -29.37 17.87
N LEU A 149 -0.22 -29.46 16.98
CA LEU A 149 0.52 -28.31 16.44
C LEU A 149 -0.32 -27.42 15.50
N GLU A 150 -1.40 -27.94 14.90
CA GLU A 150 -2.26 -27.17 13.99
C GLU A 150 -3.13 -26.13 14.71
N GLU A 151 -3.48 -26.35 15.98
CA GLU A 151 -4.33 -25.44 16.76
C GLU A 151 -3.61 -24.16 17.20
N TYR A 152 -2.28 -24.14 17.10
CA TYR A 152 -1.41 -23.01 17.49
C TYR A 152 -0.67 -22.39 16.31
N SER A 153 -1.02 -22.76 15.08
CA SER A 153 -0.47 -22.13 13.89
C SER A 153 -0.85 -20.65 13.87
N ALA A 154 0.14 -19.76 13.77
CA ALA A 154 -0.12 -18.34 13.66
C ALA A 154 -0.79 -17.97 12.31
N SER A 155 -0.79 -18.91 11.35
CA SER A 155 -1.61 -18.85 10.14
C SER A 155 -3.12 -19.08 10.37
N SER A 156 -3.52 -19.70 11.49
CA SER A 156 -4.93 -19.82 11.90
C SER A 156 -5.48 -18.55 12.57
N THR A 157 -4.57 -17.69 13.05
CA THR A 157 -4.86 -16.45 13.78
C THR A 157 -4.53 -15.20 12.98
N THR A 158 -4.13 -15.36 11.71
CA THR A 158 -4.19 -14.25 10.77
C THR A 158 -5.67 -13.93 10.59
N ILE A 159 -6.14 -12.86 11.26
CA ILE A 159 -7.30 -12.13 10.75
C ILE A 159 -6.87 -11.75 9.33
N LYS A 160 -7.38 -12.47 8.34
CA LYS A 160 -7.41 -11.93 6.99
C LYS A 160 -8.05 -10.58 7.16
N PHE A 161 -7.27 -9.54 6.94
CA PHE A 161 -7.87 -8.29 6.56
C PHE A 161 -8.73 -8.63 5.34
N GLU A 162 -10.04 -8.69 5.53
CA GLU A 162 -10.89 -8.12 4.51
C GLU A 162 -10.43 -6.68 4.42
N HIS A 163 -9.64 -6.43 3.39
CA HIS A 163 -8.98 -5.16 3.22
C HIS A 163 -10.08 -4.09 3.30
N PRO A 164 -9.93 -2.97 4.01
CA PRO A 164 -10.52 -1.73 3.55
C PRO A 164 -9.66 -1.25 2.37
N LEU A 165 -9.48 -2.09 1.36
CA LEU A 165 -9.41 -1.57 0.02
C LEU A 165 -10.87 -1.21 -0.29
N PRO A 166 -11.21 0.03 -0.65
CA PRO A 166 -12.24 0.21 -1.64
C PRO A 166 -11.64 -0.24 -3.00
N LEU A 167 -11.25 -1.51 -3.07
CA LEU A 167 -11.32 -2.33 -4.26
C LEU A 167 -12.34 -3.41 -3.91
N ILE A 168 -13.60 -2.96 -3.83
CA ILE A 168 -14.69 -3.53 -4.63
C ILE A 168 -14.93 -5.01 -4.36
N ARG A 169 -16.14 -5.30 -3.88
CA ARG A 169 -16.82 -6.62 -3.92
C ARG A 169 -16.17 -7.55 -4.95
N GLY A 170 -15.92 -8.82 -4.58
CA GLY A 170 -15.25 -9.83 -5.41
C GLY A 170 -15.47 -9.65 -6.92
N PRO A 171 -14.43 -9.93 -7.72
CA PRO A 171 -14.23 -9.31 -9.03
C PRO A 171 -15.51 -9.29 -9.86
N ILE A 172 -15.96 -8.09 -10.26
CA ILE A 172 -17.24 -7.93 -10.97
C ILE A 172 -17.09 -8.58 -12.32
N LEU A 173 -17.92 -9.59 -12.57
CA LEU A 173 -17.97 -10.27 -13.86
C LEU A 173 -18.37 -9.28 -14.95
N ALA A 174 -17.66 -9.33 -16.06
CA ALA A 174 -18.08 -8.67 -17.29
C ALA A 174 -19.48 -9.18 -17.69
N GLY A 175 -20.42 -8.27 -17.90
CA GLY A 175 -21.76 -8.60 -18.38
C GLY A 175 -21.76 -8.97 -19.86
N THR A 176 -22.87 -9.51 -20.36
CA THR A 176 -23.02 -9.90 -21.77
C THR A 176 -22.88 -8.74 -22.77
N SER A 177 -23.04 -7.49 -22.32
CA SER A 177 -22.83 -6.27 -23.11
C SER A 177 -21.38 -5.76 -23.08
N ASP A 178 -20.51 -6.34 -22.25
CA ASP A 178 -19.12 -5.94 -22.09
C ASP A 178 -18.23 -6.62 -23.15
N ASP A 179 -17.20 -5.91 -23.61
CA ASP A 179 -16.29 -6.41 -24.63
C ASP A 179 -15.49 -7.59 -24.06
N PRO A 180 -15.59 -8.78 -24.68
CA PRO A 180 -14.99 -10.00 -24.15
C PRO A 180 -13.45 -9.96 -24.12
N SER A 181 -12.81 -9.05 -24.84
CA SER A 181 -11.34 -8.88 -24.82
C SER A 181 -10.80 -8.32 -23.51
N PHE A 182 -11.64 -7.69 -22.69
CA PHE A 182 -11.26 -7.20 -21.35
C PHE A 182 -11.11 -8.31 -20.30
N GLY A 183 -11.45 -9.55 -20.67
CA GLY A 183 -11.42 -10.69 -19.78
C GLY A 183 -12.67 -10.78 -18.89
N PRO A 184 -12.69 -11.75 -17.97
CA PRO A 184 -13.90 -12.06 -17.21
C PRO A 184 -14.29 -10.99 -16.19
N TYR A 185 -13.44 -9.98 -15.93
CA TYR A 185 -13.63 -9.04 -14.82
C TYR A 185 -13.39 -7.59 -15.20
N ILE A 186 -14.13 -6.68 -14.57
CA ILE A 186 -14.02 -5.23 -14.76
C ILE A 186 -13.85 -4.50 -13.41
N LEU A 187 -13.19 -3.34 -13.44
CA LEU A 187 -13.10 -2.43 -12.29
C LEU A 187 -14.49 -1.87 -11.97
N ALA A 188 -14.78 -1.55 -10.70
CA ALA A 188 -16.11 -1.07 -10.31
C ALA A 188 -16.17 -0.25 -9.02
N PHE A 189 -16.28 1.07 -9.06
CA PHE A 189 -16.19 1.95 -7.91
C PHE A 189 -17.54 2.24 -7.24
N LYS A 190 -17.51 2.47 -5.92
CA LYS A 190 -18.70 2.76 -5.10
C LYS A 190 -19.31 4.14 -5.34
N ASP A 191 -18.52 5.06 -5.88
CA ASP A 191 -18.89 6.45 -6.18
C ASP A 191 -17.82 7.09 -7.08
N LEU A 192 -18.13 8.27 -7.63
CA LEU A 192 -17.23 9.02 -8.50
C LEU A 192 -15.94 9.50 -7.79
N PRO A 193 -15.98 10.02 -6.54
CA PRO A 193 -14.76 10.40 -5.83
C PRO A 193 -13.77 9.24 -5.68
N SER A 194 -14.25 8.03 -5.38
CA SER A 194 -13.41 6.84 -5.25
C SER A 194 -12.76 6.47 -6.58
N TRP A 195 -13.51 6.58 -7.68
CA TRP A 195 -12.96 6.41 -9.04
C TRP A 195 -11.83 7.41 -9.32
N ALA A 196 -12.05 8.70 -9.01
CA ALA A 196 -11.10 9.76 -9.31
C ALA A 196 -9.78 9.62 -8.52
N VAL A 197 -9.87 9.28 -7.22
CA VAL A 197 -8.71 9.02 -6.37
C VAL A 197 -7.92 7.82 -6.90
N ALA A 198 -8.60 6.74 -7.26
CA ALA A 198 -7.96 5.54 -7.80
C ALA A 198 -7.29 5.80 -9.15
N TYR A 199 -7.91 6.58 -10.04
CA TYR A 199 -7.33 6.98 -11.32
C TYR A 199 -6.03 7.77 -11.12
N LYS A 200 -6.08 8.84 -10.30
CA LYS A 200 -4.91 9.68 -9.99
C LYS A 200 -3.78 8.87 -9.34
N SER A 201 -4.11 7.93 -8.45
CA SER A 201 -3.11 7.05 -7.82
C SER A 201 -2.45 6.11 -8.83
N CYS A 202 -3.23 5.52 -9.74
CA CYS A 202 -2.72 4.63 -10.78
C CYS A 202 -1.79 5.38 -11.74
N GLU A 203 -2.21 6.54 -12.23
CA GLU A 203 -1.42 7.39 -13.13
C GLU A 203 -0.09 7.78 -12.48
N SER A 204 -0.12 8.28 -11.24
CA SER A 204 1.07 8.67 -10.49
C SER A 204 2.06 7.51 -10.30
N LYS A 205 1.58 6.33 -9.93
CA LYS A 205 2.43 5.14 -9.74
C LYS A 205 3.10 4.68 -11.02
N ILE A 206 2.39 4.70 -12.16
CA ILE A 206 2.97 4.31 -13.45
C ILE A 206 4.02 5.35 -13.89
N ILE A 207 3.74 6.65 -13.73
CA ILE A 207 4.72 7.71 -14.02
C ILE A 207 5.99 7.49 -13.20
N PHE A 208 5.86 7.30 -11.89
CA PHE A 208 7.00 7.09 -11.01
C PHE A 208 7.85 5.89 -11.43
N GLN A 209 7.24 4.73 -11.69
CA GLN A 209 7.96 3.53 -12.14
C GLN A 209 8.65 3.73 -13.49
N CYS A 210 7.99 4.42 -14.42
CA CYS A 210 8.56 4.74 -15.72
C CYS A 210 9.76 5.70 -15.60
N GLU A 211 9.66 6.73 -14.75
CA GLU A 211 10.74 7.68 -14.51
C GLU A 211 11.98 7.02 -13.86
N GLU A 212 11.78 6.11 -12.91
CA GLU A 212 12.89 5.33 -12.33
C GLU A 212 13.58 4.44 -13.37
N GLY A 213 12.82 3.79 -14.25
CA GLY A 213 13.38 3.04 -15.37
C GLY A 213 14.13 3.93 -16.36
N ALA A 214 13.59 5.11 -16.65
CA ALA A 214 14.20 6.08 -17.55
C ALA A 214 15.52 6.64 -17.01
N ARG A 215 15.64 6.87 -15.69
CA ARG A 215 16.90 7.34 -15.07
C ARG A 215 18.08 6.43 -15.39
N ILE A 216 17.89 5.12 -15.32
CA ILE A 216 18.93 4.15 -15.65
C ILE A 216 19.34 4.28 -17.12
N GLY A 217 18.36 4.34 -18.03
CA GLY A 217 18.61 4.49 -19.46
C GLY A 217 19.27 5.83 -19.83
N CYS A 218 18.85 6.92 -19.19
CA CYS A 218 19.42 8.24 -19.37
C CYS A 218 20.86 8.32 -18.87
N ALA A 219 21.18 7.72 -17.73
CA ALA A 219 22.54 7.67 -17.21
C ALA A 219 23.49 6.93 -18.18
N ILE A 220 23.06 5.80 -18.73
CA ILE A 220 23.84 5.04 -19.73
C ILE A 220 24.04 5.89 -21.00
N THR A 221 22.99 6.57 -21.46
CA THR A 221 23.04 7.41 -22.67
C THR A 221 23.97 8.61 -22.49
N ALA A 222 23.83 9.33 -21.37
CA ALA A 222 24.68 10.46 -21.01
C ALA A 222 26.16 10.03 -20.94
N SER A 223 26.43 8.94 -20.23
CA SER A 223 27.80 8.43 -20.11
C SER A 223 28.40 8.04 -21.47
N ASN A 224 27.60 7.47 -22.38
CA ASN A 224 28.05 7.13 -23.73
C ASN A 224 28.33 8.35 -24.60
N LYS A 225 27.50 9.39 -24.54
CA LYS A 225 27.66 10.62 -25.32
C LYS A 225 28.85 11.46 -24.84
N CYS A 226 29.11 11.45 -23.55
CA CYS A 226 30.18 12.23 -22.92
C CYS A 226 31.52 11.48 -22.84
N LYS A 227 31.66 10.38 -23.58
CA LYS A 227 32.94 9.67 -23.69
C LYS A 227 33.98 10.56 -24.39
N PRO A 228 35.20 10.68 -23.84
CA PRO A 228 36.28 11.35 -24.54
C PRO A 228 36.66 10.57 -25.81
N ALA A 229 37.19 11.29 -26.79
CA ALA A 229 37.58 10.67 -28.04
C ALA A 229 38.75 9.71 -27.81
N TRP A 230 38.66 8.50 -28.37
CA TRP A 230 39.63 7.42 -28.16
C TRP A 230 41.09 7.81 -28.48
N TRP A 231 41.30 8.75 -29.41
CA TRP A 231 42.64 9.23 -29.77
C TRP A 231 43.28 10.12 -28.70
N GLN A 232 42.50 10.75 -27.82
CA GLN A 232 43.04 11.63 -26.75
C GLN A 232 43.88 10.83 -25.74
N SER A 233 43.59 9.54 -25.55
CA SER A 233 44.37 8.64 -24.71
C SER A 233 45.70 8.18 -25.34
N LEU A 234 45.89 8.38 -26.66
CA LEU A 234 47.09 7.96 -27.40
C LEU A 234 48.17 9.04 -27.48
N ILE A 235 47.82 10.32 -27.27
CA ILE A 235 48.73 11.46 -27.47
C ILE A 235 49.42 11.87 -26.14
N GLY A 236 49.20 11.15 -25.05
CA GLY A 236 49.96 11.32 -23.80
C GLY A 236 49.85 12.70 -23.13
N TRP A 237 48.80 13.47 -23.43
CA TRP A 237 48.62 14.82 -22.88
C TRP A 237 47.45 14.91 -21.90
N LYS A 238 47.77 15.33 -20.66
CA LYS A 238 46.95 15.64 -19.47
C LYS A 238 45.89 14.60 -19.07
N SER A 239 45.86 14.30 -17.77
CA SER A 239 44.76 13.60 -17.10
C SER A 239 43.41 14.08 -17.63
N MET A 240 42.58 13.13 -18.09
CA MET A 240 41.21 13.35 -18.54
C MET A 240 40.52 14.38 -17.63
N ASN A 241 39.98 15.47 -18.19
CA ASN A 241 39.31 16.50 -17.40
C ASN A 241 37.95 15.95 -16.93
N LEU A 242 37.97 15.25 -15.79
CA LEU A 242 36.78 14.61 -15.22
C LEU A 242 35.66 15.62 -14.95
N THR A 243 36.00 16.87 -14.65
CA THR A 243 35.04 17.95 -14.42
C THR A 243 34.27 18.34 -15.69
N GLU A 244 34.91 18.31 -16.86
CA GLU A 244 34.21 18.58 -18.14
C GLU A 244 33.28 17.43 -18.53
N ARG A 245 33.69 16.20 -18.25
CA ARG A 245 32.86 15.01 -18.48
C ARG A 245 31.65 15.00 -17.56
N GLU A 246 31.84 15.27 -16.27
CA GLU A 246 30.75 15.38 -15.29
C GLU A 246 29.73 16.44 -15.74
N ARG A 247 30.19 17.62 -16.16
CA ARG A 247 29.31 18.68 -16.67
C ARG A 247 28.53 18.26 -17.93
N CYS A 248 29.15 17.51 -18.84
CA CYS A 248 28.48 16.96 -20.00
C CYS A 248 27.42 15.93 -19.58
N GLU A 249 27.76 15.01 -18.69
CA GLU A 249 26.87 13.95 -18.21
C GLU A 249 25.65 14.55 -17.50
N ASP A 250 25.83 15.60 -16.70
CA ASP A 250 24.73 16.32 -16.04
C ASP A 250 23.77 16.97 -17.05
N ILE A 251 24.29 17.61 -18.10
CA ILE A 251 23.48 18.25 -19.14
C ILE A 251 22.68 17.21 -19.93
N GLU A 252 23.36 16.15 -20.39
CA GLU A 252 22.72 15.07 -21.17
C GLU A 252 21.69 14.29 -20.34
N MET A 253 21.99 14.05 -19.06
CA MET A 253 21.08 13.41 -18.12
C MET A 253 19.84 14.28 -17.92
N GLY A 254 20.00 15.58 -17.63
CA GLY A 254 18.90 16.51 -17.45
C GLY A 254 17.97 16.59 -18.66
N ALA A 255 18.54 16.73 -19.86
CA ALA A 255 17.75 16.76 -21.11
C ALA A 255 17.00 15.45 -21.36
N CYS A 256 17.65 14.30 -21.12
CA CYS A 256 17.02 12.99 -21.28
C CYS A 256 15.87 12.77 -20.30
N LEU A 257 16.02 13.17 -19.03
CA LEU A 257 14.98 13.01 -18.01
C LEU A 257 13.74 13.84 -18.30
N VAL A 258 13.89 15.07 -18.80
CA VAL A 258 12.75 15.91 -19.19
C VAL A 258 11.95 15.24 -20.31
N ALA A 259 12.63 14.77 -21.36
CA ALA A 259 11.98 14.08 -22.47
C ALA A 259 11.35 12.73 -22.04
N ALA A 260 11.98 12.02 -21.11
CA ALA A 260 11.45 10.79 -20.57
C ALA A 260 10.18 11.02 -19.74
N LYS A 261 10.15 12.07 -18.92
CA LYS A 261 8.99 12.43 -18.09
C LYS A 261 7.73 12.64 -18.93
N GLU A 262 7.82 13.38 -20.03
CA GLU A 262 6.68 13.59 -20.93
C GLU A 262 6.17 12.27 -21.53
N LYS A 263 7.09 11.39 -21.95
CA LYS A 263 6.74 10.05 -22.44
C LYS A 263 6.11 9.18 -21.37
N CYS A 264 6.60 9.26 -20.13
CA CYS A 264 6.05 8.53 -18.99
C CYS A 264 4.63 8.99 -18.64
N ILE A 265 4.35 10.29 -18.71
CA ILE A 265 2.99 10.83 -18.55
C ILE A 265 2.08 10.30 -19.66
N GLY A 266 2.52 10.34 -20.92
CA GLY A 266 1.75 9.79 -22.04
C GLY A 266 1.46 8.30 -21.89
N PHE A 267 2.48 7.52 -21.51
CA PHE A 267 2.36 6.09 -21.25
C PHE A 267 1.37 5.79 -20.10
N ALA A 268 1.47 6.53 -19.00
CA ALA A 268 0.56 6.36 -17.86
C ALA A 268 -0.89 6.63 -18.26
N LYS A 269 -1.14 7.73 -18.98
CA LYS A 269 -2.48 8.05 -19.51
C LYS A 269 -3.01 6.94 -20.41
N GLU A 270 -2.21 6.45 -21.34
CA GLU A 270 -2.59 5.36 -22.24
C GLU A 270 -2.98 4.09 -21.46
N LYS A 271 -2.20 3.72 -20.44
CA LYS A 271 -2.45 2.51 -19.66
C LYS A 271 -3.60 2.66 -18.66
N CYS A 272 -3.85 3.84 -18.12
CA CYS A 272 -4.92 4.07 -17.15
C CYS A 272 -6.28 4.32 -17.80
N THR A 273 -6.34 5.00 -18.95
CA THR A 273 -7.59 5.52 -19.49
C THR A 273 -8.61 4.43 -19.80
N THR A 274 -8.25 3.43 -20.60
CA THR A 274 -9.20 2.41 -21.06
C THR A 274 -9.78 1.58 -19.91
N PRO A 275 -8.97 1.02 -18.97
CA PRO A 275 -9.52 0.25 -17.86
C PRO A 275 -10.43 1.07 -16.95
N PHE A 276 -10.09 2.34 -16.69
CA PHE A 276 -10.90 3.20 -15.82
C PHE A 276 -12.16 3.72 -16.49
N LEU A 277 -12.15 4.03 -17.79
CA LEU A 277 -13.36 4.39 -18.54
C LEU A 277 -14.34 3.21 -18.67
N ASN A 278 -13.82 2.00 -18.72
CA ASN A 278 -14.65 0.79 -18.77
C ASN A 278 -15.08 0.30 -17.38
N SER A 279 -14.61 0.94 -16.32
CA SER A 279 -15.03 0.60 -14.96
C SER A 279 -16.50 0.91 -14.73
N ARG A 280 -17.12 0.21 -13.78
CA ARG A 280 -18.46 0.57 -13.29
C ARG A 280 -18.36 1.62 -12.20
N ILE A 281 -19.33 2.51 -12.10
CA ILE A 281 -19.46 3.46 -10.99
C ILE A 281 -20.90 3.39 -10.52
N ALA A 282 -21.10 3.21 -9.21
CA ALA A 282 -22.41 3.37 -8.60
C ALA A 282 -22.77 4.86 -8.55
N VAL A 283 -23.92 5.20 -9.12
CA VAL A 283 -24.44 6.58 -9.16
C VAL A 283 -25.88 6.58 -8.65
N ALA A 284 -26.24 7.58 -7.85
CA ALA A 284 -27.62 7.75 -7.41
C ALA A 284 -28.51 8.25 -8.56
N GLU A 285 -29.74 7.73 -8.70
CA GLU A 285 -30.69 8.11 -9.76
C GLU A 285 -30.88 9.63 -9.92
N LYS A 286 -30.86 10.39 -8.81
CA LYS A 286 -30.99 11.86 -8.84
C LYS A 286 -29.79 12.57 -9.51
N GLU A 287 -28.58 12.04 -9.37
CA GLU A 287 -27.38 12.63 -10.00
C GLU A 287 -27.35 12.39 -11.51
N ILE A 288 -27.92 11.27 -11.96
CA ILE A 288 -28.02 10.92 -13.37
C ILE A 288 -29.01 11.84 -14.06
N MET A 289 -30.18 12.07 -13.45
CA MET A 289 -31.16 13.02 -13.95
C MET A 289 -30.55 14.41 -14.09
N ASN A 290 -29.84 14.92 -13.08
CA ASN A 290 -29.19 16.24 -13.18
C ASN A 290 -28.12 16.30 -14.29
N LYS A 291 -27.26 15.29 -14.43
CA LYS A 291 -26.21 15.31 -15.46
C LYS A 291 -26.70 14.99 -16.88
N GLN A 292 -27.71 14.13 -17.03
CA GLN A 292 -28.37 13.93 -18.32
C GLN A 292 -29.17 15.16 -18.71
N VAL A 293 -29.85 15.83 -17.75
CA VAL A 293 -30.52 17.11 -17.98
C VAL A 293 -29.50 18.20 -18.33
N GLU A 294 -28.34 18.30 -17.66
CA GLU A 294 -27.27 19.24 -18.05
C GLU A 294 -26.72 18.95 -19.47
N ARG A 295 -26.52 17.67 -19.82
CA ARG A 295 -26.11 17.29 -21.18
C ARG A 295 -27.20 17.53 -22.23
N MET A 296 -28.47 17.44 -21.86
CA MET A 296 -29.60 17.75 -22.74
C MET A 296 -29.86 19.27 -22.85
N VAL A 297 -29.58 20.04 -21.80
CA VAL A 297 -29.72 21.51 -21.77
C VAL A 297 -28.63 22.19 -22.60
N HIS A 298 -27.52 21.52 -22.89
CA HIS A 298 -26.52 22.04 -23.83
C HIS A 298 -26.84 21.76 -25.32
N ALA A 299 -27.94 21.04 -25.62
CA ALA A 299 -28.27 20.60 -26.98
C ALA A 299 -29.65 21.06 -27.50
N ALA A 300 -30.43 21.85 -26.75
CA ALA A 300 -31.74 22.29 -27.21
C ALA A 300 -32.04 23.75 -26.83
N SER A 301 -31.56 24.67 -27.67
CA SER A 301 -32.33 25.89 -27.97
C SER A 301 -33.14 25.59 -29.23
N LEU A 302 -34.45 25.35 -29.08
CA LEU A 302 -35.59 25.71 -29.95
C LEU A 302 -36.80 24.79 -29.69
N PRO A 303 -38.03 25.26 -30.01
CA PRO A 303 -39.25 24.99 -29.25
C PRO A 303 -40.15 23.92 -29.87
N GLU A 304 -41.21 23.63 -29.11
CA GLU A 304 -42.48 22.98 -29.44
C GLU A 304 -42.69 21.53 -29.01
N GLU A 305 -43.88 21.39 -28.43
CA GLU A 305 -44.46 20.26 -27.74
C GLU A 305 -44.47 18.98 -28.56
N SER A 306 -44.18 17.83 -27.94
CA SER A 306 -44.86 16.55 -28.25
C SER A 306 -44.47 15.42 -27.28
N LYS A 307 -45.47 15.00 -26.50
CA LYS A 307 -45.79 13.64 -26.00
C LYS A 307 -44.73 12.53 -26.20
N TRP A 308 -44.06 12.15 -25.11
CA TRP A 308 -43.52 10.77 -24.92
C TRP A 308 -43.69 10.25 -23.47
N ALA A 309 -44.74 10.69 -22.77
CA ALA A 309 -45.06 10.29 -21.40
C ALA A 309 -45.56 8.83 -21.22
N TYR A 310 -45.34 7.94 -22.19
CA TYR A 310 -45.72 6.53 -22.10
C TYR A 310 -44.63 5.70 -22.78
N LEU A 311 -43.62 5.24 -22.03
CA LEU A 311 -42.85 4.04 -22.37
C LEU A 311 -41.84 3.57 -21.29
N MET A 312 -42.03 3.93 -20.02
CA MET A 312 -41.26 3.30 -18.94
C MET A 312 -42.22 2.82 -17.86
N GLY A 313 -42.51 1.52 -17.93
CA GLY A 313 -43.45 0.81 -17.06
C GLY A 313 -43.16 1.08 -15.58
N SER A 314 -44.06 1.84 -14.97
CA SER A 314 -44.50 1.51 -13.62
C SER A 314 -45.23 0.19 -13.73
N ASP A 315 -44.78 -0.83 -13.00
CA ASP A 315 -45.66 -1.56 -12.09
C ASP A 315 -44.90 -2.56 -11.23
N TYR A 316 -45.40 -2.68 -9.99
CA TYR A 316 -45.11 -3.65 -8.94
C TYR A 316 -44.05 -3.30 -7.86
N LEU A 317 -44.60 -2.68 -6.81
CA LEU A 317 -44.50 -3.06 -5.38
C LEU A 317 -43.24 -2.68 -4.57
N GLY A 318 -43.44 -1.69 -3.68
CA GLY A 318 -43.17 -1.81 -2.25
C GLY A 318 -41.71 -1.67 -1.77
N GLY A 319 -41.38 -0.48 -1.25
CA GLY A 319 -40.21 -0.26 -0.40
C GLY A 319 -39.19 0.71 -0.99
N SER A 320 -39.24 1.96 -0.55
CA SER A 320 -38.30 3.03 -0.93
C SER A 320 -36.88 2.74 -0.44
N LYS A 321 -36.07 2.07 -1.27
CA LYS A 321 -34.61 2.19 -1.28
C LYS A 321 -34.19 2.71 -2.66
N PRO A 322 -33.35 3.75 -2.75
CA PRO A 322 -32.86 4.24 -4.04
C PRO A 322 -32.12 3.09 -4.75
N ARG A 323 -32.56 2.75 -5.98
CA ARG A 323 -31.94 1.73 -6.80
C ARG A 323 -30.56 2.24 -7.23
N VAL A 324 -29.49 1.56 -6.81
CA VAL A 324 -28.13 1.88 -7.25
C VAL A 324 -27.93 1.22 -8.62
N THR A 325 -27.99 2.03 -9.66
CA THR A 325 -27.72 1.61 -11.05
C THR A 325 -26.21 1.74 -11.33
N ASN A 326 -25.56 0.62 -11.71
CA ASN A 326 -24.13 0.54 -12.02
C ASN A 326 -23.85 0.98 -13.46
N PHE A 327 -23.38 2.21 -13.69
CA PHE A 327 -23.04 2.73 -15.04
C PHE A 327 -21.60 2.46 -15.41
N ARG A 328 -21.28 2.41 -16.71
CA ARG A 328 -19.88 2.54 -17.13
C ARG A 328 -19.41 3.98 -16.93
N ALA A 329 -18.17 4.14 -16.49
CA ALA A 329 -17.55 5.45 -16.29
C ALA A 329 -17.58 6.28 -17.58
N SER A 330 -17.35 5.67 -18.74
CA SER A 330 -17.46 6.33 -20.06
C SER A 330 -18.83 6.91 -20.36
N GLN A 331 -19.91 6.25 -19.94
CA GLN A 331 -21.28 6.76 -20.11
C GLN A 331 -21.51 8.02 -19.26
N TYR A 332 -20.90 8.06 -18.08
CA TYR A 332 -21.09 9.14 -17.11
C TYR A 332 -20.11 10.30 -17.30
N LEU A 333 -18.85 10.03 -17.64
CA LEU A 333 -17.76 11.01 -17.76
C LEU A 333 -17.50 11.47 -19.19
N GLY A 334 -18.01 10.76 -20.20
CA GLY A 334 -17.74 11.05 -21.61
C GLY A 334 -16.52 10.30 -22.16
N SER A 335 -16.08 10.69 -23.36
CA SER A 335 -14.92 10.06 -24.01
C SER A 335 -13.58 10.56 -23.43
N SER A 336 -12.50 9.82 -23.69
CA SER A 336 -11.14 10.10 -23.18
C SER A 336 -10.65 11.55 -23.37
N SER A 337 -11.15 12.27 -24.37
CA SER A 337 -10.75 13.66 -24.66
C SER A 337 -11.28 14.68 -23.65
N GLN A 338 -12.24 14.30 -22.78
CA GLN A 338 -12.93 15.20 -21.84
C GLN A 338 -12.50 15.00 -20.37
N LEU A 339 -11.61 14.05 -20.09
CA LEU A 339 -11.06 13.82 -18.75
C LEU A 339 -9.96 14.85 -18.42
N GLN A 340 -10.33 16.10 -18.17
CA GLN A 340 -9.49 17.07 -17.49
C GLN A 340 -9.97 17.17 -16.02
N ILE A 341 -9.25 16.54 -15.08
CA ILE A 341 -9.56 16.50 -13.63
C ILE A 341 -8.34 16.95 -12.82
#